data_AF-A0A7Y1XZP3-F1
#
_entry.id   AF-A0A7Y1XZP3-F1
#
_cell.length_a   1.000
_cell.length_b   1.000
_cell.length_c   1.000
_cell.angle_alpha   90.00
_cell.angle_beta   90.00
_cell.angle_gamma   90.00
#
_symmetry.space_group_name_H-M   'P 1'
#
loop_
_entity.id
_entity.type
_entity.pdbx_description
1 polymer ?
#
loop_
_entity_poly.entity_id
_entity_poly.type
_entity_poly.pdbx_seq_one_letter_code
_entity_poly.pdbx_strand_id
1 'polypeptide(L)' 'MNRPNFLIIGAEKSGTTSLYHYLNQHPDVFMTPEKEPFFYIFKNGTPAILGEHIDDDVFLRTRIKSDE' A
#
# COMPACT_ATOMS: atom_id res chain seq x y z
N MET A 1 11.63 -17.77 8.73
CA MET A 1 10.70 -16.90 7.98
C MET A 1 10.48 -15.64 8.77
N ASN A 2 10.85 -14.48 8.23
CA ASN A 2 10.53 -13.18 8.85
C ASN A 2 9.14 -12.75 8.41
N ARG A 3 8.27 -12.49 9.39
CA ARG A 3 6.92 -11.96 9.18
C ARG A 3 6.92 -10.48 9.58
N PRO A 4 6.07 -9.64 8.96
CA PRO A 4 5.89 -8.27 9.44
C PRO A 4 5.44 -8.29 10.89
N ASN A 5 6.05 -7.44 11.71
CA ASN A 5 5.72 -7.25 13.13
C ASN A 5 4.99 -5.91 13.38
N PHE A 6 4.92 -5.05 12.37
CA PHE A 6 4.29 -3.74 12.38
C PHE A 6 3.64 -3.47 11.02
N LEU A 7 2.50 -2.77 11.01
CA LEU A 7 1.77 -2.41 9.79
C LEU A 7 1.34 -0.94 9.83
N ILE A 8 1.55 -0.23 8.71
CA ILE A 8 0.94 1.08 8.47
C ILE A 8 -0.37 0.84 7.71
N ILE A 9 -1.50 0.99 8.39
CA ILE A 9 -2.83 0.63 7.83
C ILE A 9 -3.60 1.79 7.20
N GLY A 10 -3.03 3.00 7.15
CA GLY A 10 -3.71 4.20 6.63
C GLY A 10 -4.04 5.23 7.73
N ALA A 11 -4.91 6.20 7.46
CA ALA A 11 -5.77 6.36 6.28
C ALA A 11 -5.08 7.07 5.09
N GLU A 12 -5.73 7.05 3.93
CA GLU A 12 -5.32 7.87 2.78
C GLU A 12 -5.19 9.34 3.19
N LYS A 13 -4.17 10.04 2.67
CA LYS A 13 -3.90 11.46 2.95
C LYS A 13 -3.60 11.80 4.43
N SER A 14 -3.34 10.80 5.28
CA SER A 14 -2.92 11.01 6.68
C SER A 14 -1.39 11.05 6.86
N GLY A 15 -0.62 11.24 5.79
CA GLY A 15 0.85 11.30 5.85
C GLY A 15 1.56 9.94 5.90
N THR A 16 0.90 8.84 5.52
CA THR A 16 1.52 7.50 5.52
C THR A 16 2.72 7.37 4.58
N THR A 17 2.79 8.20 3.53
CA THR A 17 3.95 8.26 2.62
C THR A 17 5.17 8.84 3.32
N SER A 18 5.02 9.97 4.02
CA SER A 18 6.11 10.56 4.79
C SER A 18 6.59 9.62 5.88
N LEU A 19 5.67 9.01 6.64
CA LEU A 19 6.00 8.02 7.68
C LEU A 19 6.77 6.82 7.12
N TYR A 20 6.34 6.30 5.96
CA TYR A 20 7.03 5.21 5.26
C TYR A 20 8.49 5.59 4.93
N HIS A 21 8.72 6.78 4.39
CA HIS A 21 10.08 7.23 4.06
C HIS A 21 10.96 7.46 5.29
N TYR A 22 10.42 8.00 6.37
CA TYR A 22 11.18 8.20 7.61
C TYR A 22 11.58 6.88 8.26
N LEU A 23 10.67 5.91 8.33
CA LEU A 23 10.97 4.59 8.87
C LEU A 23 11.98 3.84 8.01
N ASN A 24 11.90 3.97 6.69
CA ASN A 24 12.85 3.33 5.77
C ASN A 24 14.29 3.86 5.87
N GLN A 25 14.51 5.01 6.53
CA GLN A 25 15.86 5.53 6.78
C GLN A 25 16.51 4.91 8.03
N HIS A 26 15.75 4.24 8.89
CA HIS A 26 16.27 3.69 10.13
C HIS A 26 16.98 2.35 9.87
N PRO A 27 18.24 2.16 10.34
CA PRO A 27 19.03 0.98 10.00
C PRO A 27 18.43 -0.34 10.48
N ASP A 28 17.68 -0.31 11.59
CA ASP A 28 17.05 -1.49 12.18
C ASP A 28 15.60 -1.75 11.69
N VAL A 29 15.10 -0.93 10.77
CA VAL A 29 13.74 -1.07 10.24
C VAL A 29 13.81 -1.48 8.78
N PHE A 30 13.18 -2.60 8.46
CA PHE A 30 12.96 -3.02 7.08
C PHE A 30 11.55 -2.62 6.63
N MET A 31 11.45 -1.80 5.59
CA MET A 31 10.21 -1.54 4.87
C MET A 31 10.18 -2.35 3.57
N THR A 32 9.00 -2.76 3.12
CA THR A 32 8.83 -3.44 1.83
C THR A 32 9.23 -2.49 0.69
N PRO A 33 9.95 -2.93 -0.37
CA PRO A 33 10.35 -2.04 -1.47
C PRO A 33 9.16 -1.35 -2.17
N GLU A 34 8.04 -2.06 -2.26
CA GLU A 34 6.76 -1.55 -2.73
C GLU A 34 5.94 -1.02 -1.56
N LYS A 35 5.54 0.25 -1.64
CA LYS A 35 4.57 0.86 -0.72
C LYS A 35 3.17 0.40 -1.15
N GLU A 36 2.36 -0.03 -0.18
CA GLU A 36 0.98 -0.52 -0.37
C GLU A 36 0.88 -1.89 -1.10
N PRO A 37 1.45 -2.99 -0.55
CA PRO A 37 1.43 -4.31 -1.20
C PRO A 37 0.05 -4.99 -1.22
N PHE A 38 -0.96 -4.41 -0.55
CA PHE A 38 -2.35 -4.89 -0.48
C PHE A 38 -2.59 -6.38 -0.14
N PHE A 39 -1.58 -7.07 0.43
CA PHE A 39 -1.60 -8.50 0.71
C PHE A 39 -2.80 -8.95 1.56
N TYR A 40 -3.22 -8.14 2.53
CA TYR A 40 -4.35 -8.46 3.43
C TYR A 40 -5.70 -7.93 2.95
N ILE A 41 -5.77 -7.21 1.83
CA ILE A 41 -7.02 -6.62 1.34
C ILE A 41 -7.77 -7.60 0.44
N PHE A 42 -7.07 -8.43 -0.33
CA PHE A 42 -7.68 -9.36 -1.26
C PHE A 42 -7.78 -10.77 -0.66
N LYS A 43 -9.02 -11.21 -0.38
CA LYS A 43 -9.32 -12.51 0.25
C LYS A 43 -8.80 -13.72 -0.55
N ASN A 44 -8.52 -13.55 -1.85
CA ASN A 44 -8.11 -14.63 -2.77
C ASN A 44 -6.82 -14.32 -3.55
N GLY A 45 -6.03 -13.32 -3.15
CA GLY A 45 -4.69 -13.09 -3.73
C GLY A 45 -4.66 -12.48 -5.13
N THR A 46 -5.76 -11.93 -5.64
CA THR A 46 -5.75 -11.18 -6.91
C THR A 46 -5.55 -9.70 -6.65
N PRO A 47 -4.35 -9.13 -6.86
CA PRO A 47 -4.19 -7.69 -6.84
C PRO A 47 -4.91 -7.11 -8.06
N ALA A 48 -5.73 -6.11 -7.82
CA ALA A 48 -6.44 -5.26 -8.78
C ALA A 48 -5.57 -4.67 -9.92
N ILE A 49 -4.25 -4.85 -9.89
CA ILE A 49 -3.31 -4.43 -10.94
C ILE A 49 -3.31 -5.36 -12.17
N LEU A 50 -3.93 -6.54 -12.08
CA LEU A 50 -4.08 -7.50 -13.19
C LEU A 50 -5.57 -7.72 -13.51
N GLY A 51 -6.20 -6.66 -14.05
CA GLY A 51 -7.04 -6.79 -15.24
C GLY A 51 -8.27 -7.69 -15.26
N GLU A 52 -8.84 -8.15 -14.14
CA GLU A 52 -10.16 -8.80 -14.17
C GLU A 52 -11.17 -8.06 -13.29
N HIS A 53 -12.08 -7.39 -14.00
CA HIS A 53 -13.29 -6.69 -13.57
C HIS A 53 -13.35 -6.22 -12.11
N ILE A 54 -12.83 -5.02 -11.93
CA ILE A 54 -13.18 -4.15 -10.82
C ILE A 54 -14.41 -3.36 -11.28
N ASP A 55 -15.49 -3.35 -10.49
CA ASP A 55 -16.54 -2.34 -10.64
C ASP A 55 -15.86 -0.96 -10.70
N ASP A 56 -16.14 -0.16 -11.73
CA ASP A 56 -15.42 1.09 -12.04
C ASP A 56 -15.24 2.04 -10.83
N ASP A 57 -16.07 1.89 -9.80
CA ASP A 57 -16.04 2.61 -8.53
C ASP A 57 -14.83 2.35 -7.61
N VAL A 58 -14.18 1.18 -7.67
CA VAL A 58 -13.02 0.86 -6.80
C VAL A 58 -11.70 1.30 -7.43
N PHE A 59 -11.56 1.19 -8.76
CA PHE A 59 -10.34 1.61 -9.47
C PHE A 59 -10.18 3.14 -9.51
N LEU A 60 -11.30 3.88 -9.58
CA LEU A 60 -11.29 5.34 -9.54
C LEU A 60 -10.82 5.91 -8.18
N ARG A 61 -10.88 5.17 -7.07
CA ARG A 61 -10.34 5.68 -5.79
C ARG A 61 -8.83 5.54 -5.65
N THR A 62 -8.21 4.56 -6.32
CA THR A 62 -6.78 4.29 -6.17
C THR A 62 -5.90 5.13 -7.11
N ARG A 63 -6.51 5.87 -8.07
CA ARG A 63 -5.77 6.69 -9.07
C ARG A 63 -6.43 8.03 -9.45
N ILE A 64 -7.07 8.72 -8.51
CA ILE A 64 -7.39 10.17 -8.65
C ILE A 64 -6.46 10.91 -7.67
N LYS A 65 -5.36 11.57 -8.02
CA LYS A 65 -4.69 11.99 -9.26
C LYS A 65 -3.20 12.11 -8.92
N SER A 66 -2.31 11.79 -9.87
CA SER A 66 -0.99 12.43 -9.92
C SER A 66 -1.16 13.90 -10.35
N ASP A 67 -0.25 14.75 -9.88
CA ASP A 67 0.01 16.13 -10.31
C ASP A 67 -0.79 17.24 -9.59
N GLU A 68 -0.40 17.54 -8.34
CA GLU A 68 0.23 18.81 -7.85
C GLU A 68 0.62 18.68 -6.37
#